data_AF-A0A8H8UDC7-F1
#
_entry.id   AF-A0A8H8UDC7-F1
#
_cell.length_a   1.000
_cell.length_b   1.000
_cell.length_c   1.000
_cell.angle_alpha   90.00
_cell.angle_beta   90.00
_cell.angle_gamma   90.00
#
_symmetry.space_group_name_H-M   'P 1'
#
loop_
_entity.id
_entity.type
_entity.pdbx_description
1 polymer ?
#
loop_
_entity_poly.entity_id
_entity_poly.type
_entity_poly.pdbx_seq_one_letter_code
_entity_poly.pdbx_strand_id
1 'polypeptide(L)'
;MGRPRTYGARKTHASVAASDLFGSISRINHHTKFPTSPKRSALADITSAVSNLNLDGETEDEENRLGHKHDDDDGGESSETLENRESEEDSEGLTLQLDENDELQTEDETSIFNEKHQHLLPLVRAYGIDTGRTMTTHSWADLLPPDCTVIKIAEASYAEVYRITIPSGETSIIKVMRIQSPCDPASRASDTAIRVENIVSEVRIMNTLTELPGFVRFKDAHIILGRSVQAFIDAYEHREEVCKEGRESQFPHPKLYTDASEFLAIELGDAGCVLEDFAVTSIEQVWDILLGTILALAKGEMAHEFEHRDLHENNICVSISPNPSSDHTDTSANPNLKLGRAGVKTTLIDYGLSRAKLQNGTVVFLDLEEDPMVFQGSEGHPQFNAYRRYIPPFPFPSPLPLSLPAPVPAALLLELL
;
A
#
# COMPACT_ATOMS: atom_id res chain seq x y z
N MET A 1 -43.14 -38.16 -20.75
CA MET A 1 -42.50 -36.92 -21.22
C MET A 1 -42.22 -36.03 -20.01
N GLY A 2 -41.00 -36.10 -19.47
CA GLY A 2 -40.57 -35.24 -18.35
C GLY A 2 -40.02 -33.94 -18.90
N ARG A 3 -40.50 -32.80 -18.38
CA ARG A 3 -39.92 -31.48 -18.67
C ARG A 3 -38.57 -31.35 -17.93
N PRO A 4 -37.49 -30.89 -18.58
CA PRO A 4 -36.22 -30.69 -17.90
C PRO A 4 -36.33 -29.48 -16.98
N ARG A 5 -35.85 -29.64 -15.75
CA ARG A 5 -35.64 -28.55 -14.80
C ARG A 5 -34.51 -27.66 -15.32
N THR A 6 -34.81 -26.41 -15.64
CA THR A 6 -33.80 -25.37 -15.85
C THR A 6 -33.17 -25.04 -14.50
N TYR A 7 -31.90 -25.40 -14.32
CA TYR A 7 -31.07 -24.81 -13.27
C TYR A 7 -31.00 -23.30 -13.52
N GLY A 8 -31.52 -22.52 -12.58
CA GLY A 8 -31.34 -21.07 -12.61
C GLY A 8 -29.85 -20.76 -12.54
N ALA A 9 -29.36 -20.00 -13.52
CA ALA A 9 -28.03 -19.42 -13.45
C ALA A 9 -27.94 -18.60 -12.15
N ARG A 10 -26.99 -18.94 -11.28
CA ARG A 10 -26.55 -18.02 -10.22
C ARG A 10 -26.13 -16.74 -10.95
N LYS A 11 -26.82 -15.64 -10.69
CA LYS A 11 -26.29 -14.31 -11.01
C LYS A 11 -25.00 -14.17 -10.20
N THR A 12 -23.86 -14.13 -10.89
CA THR A 12 -22.61 -13.67 -10.31
C THR A 12 -22.79 -12.19 -10.01
N HIS A 13 -23.08 -11.86 -8.75
CA HIS A 13 -23.01 -10.47 -8.31
C HIS A 13 -21.53 -10.07 -8.32
N ALA A 14 -21.21 -8.97 -8.99
CA ALA A 14 -19.89 -8.37 -8.92
C ALA A 14 -19.63 -7.85 -7.51
N SER A 15 -18.43 -8.07 -6.98
CA SER A 15 -17.98 -7.40 -5.76
C SER A 15 -17.95 -5.88 -5.99
N VAL A 16 -17.93 -5.07 -4.93
CA VAL A 16 -17.76 -3.62 -5.11
C VAL A 16 -16.35 -3.29 -5.57
N ALA A 17 -15.33 -4.05 -5.18
CA ALA A 17 -14.02 -3.93 -5.79
C ALA A 17 -14.11 -4.02 -7.32
N ALA A 18 -14.78 -5.05 -7.84
CA ALA A 18 -15.09 -5.16 -9.25
C ALA A 18 -15.94 -4.00 -9.77
N SER A 19 -17.02 -3.60 -9.09
CA SER A 19 -17.95 -2.58 -9.60
C SER A 19 -17.38 -1.16 -9.60
N ASP A 20 -16.52 -0.82 -8.64
CA ASP A 20 -15.76 0.43 -8.59
C ASP A 20 -14.63 0.43 -9.62
N LEU A 21 -13.98 -0.71 -9.80
CA LEU A 21 -13.07 -0.92 -10.91
C LEU A 21 -13.82 -0.73 -12.24
N PHE A 22 -15.01 -1.28 -12.44
CA PHE A 22 -15.68 -1.33 -13.75
C PHE A 22 -16.59 -0.14 -14.06
N GLY A 23 -16.94 0.67 -13.06
CA GLY A 23 -18.06 1.60 -13.14
C GLY A 23 -19.39 0.85 -13.36
N SER A 24 -20.49 1.46 -12.93
CA SER A 24 -21.84 0.95 -13.24
C SER A 24 -21.93 0.59 -14.73
N ILE A 25 -22.39 -0.62 -15.08
CA ILE A 25 -22.68 -1.07 -16.45
C ILE A 25 -23.89 -0.29 -16.98
N SER A 26 -23.73 1.02 -17.06
CA SER A 26 -24.56 1.99 -17.73
C SER A 26 -23.63 2.61 -18.75
N ARG A 27 -23.98 2.42 -20.02
CA ARG A 27 -23.25 2.92 -21.19
C ARG A 27 -23.05 4.44 -21.07
N ILE A 28 -21.95 4.86 -20.47
CA ILE A 28 -21.49 6.24 -20.55
C ILE A 28 -20.36 6.24 -21.56
N ASN A 29 -20.69 6.69 -22.77
CA ASN A 29 -19.72 7.02 -23.81
C ASN A 29 -18.93 8.26 -23.37
N HIS A 30 -17.97 8.10 -22.45
CA HIS A 30 -16.86 9.04 -22.39
C HIS A 30 -15.82 8.56 -23.40
N HIS A 31 -15.90 9.09 -24.61
CA HIS A 31 -14.79 9.07 -25.55
C HIS A 31 -13.69 10.00 -25.03
N THR A 32 -13.01 9.62 -23.95
CA THR A 32 -11.62 10.07 -23.74
C THR A 32 -10.81 9.36 -24.82
N LYS A 33 -10.50 10.09 -25.89
CA LYS A 33 -9.52 9.63 -26.88
C LYS A 33 -8.19 9.54 -26.14
N PHE A 34 -7.84 8.35 -25.65
CA PHE A 34 -6.48 8.06 -25.28
C PHE A 34 -5.60 8.41 -26.50
N PRO A 35 -4.56 9.23 -26.33
CA PRO A 35 -3.62 9.47 -27.42
C PRO A 35 -3.14 8.12 -27.94
N THR A 36 -3.09 7.98 -29.27
CA THR A 36 -2.59 6.76 -29.90
C THR A 36 -1.26 6.39 -29.26
N SER A 37 -1.14 5.14 -28.81
CA SER A 37 0.09 4.63 -28.20
C SER A 37 1.28 5.08 -29.03
N PRO A 38 2.32 5.71 -28.43
CA PRO A 38 3.46 6.18 -29.17
C PRO A 38 4.06 5.04 -30.00
N LYS A 39 4.57 5.37 -31.20
CA LYS A 39 5.16 4.39 -32.13
C LYS A 39 6.35 3.64 -31.52
N ARG A 40 6.93 4.17 -30.45
CA ARG A 40 7.91 3.50 -29.59
C ARG A 40 7.25 3.14 -28.26
N SER A 41 7.58 1.96 -27.75
CA SER A 41 7.18 1.55 -26.41
C SER A 41 7.90 2.46 -25.42
N ALA A 42 7.19 3.38 -24.78
CA ALA A 42 7.74 4.23 -23.72
C ALA A 42 8.39 3.38 -22.62
N LEU A 43 7.84 2.20 -22.36
CA LEU A 43 8.41 1.23 -21.43
C LEU A 43 9.74 0.66 -21.94
N ALA A 44 9.87 0.36 -23.24
CA ALA A 44 11.15 -0.07 -23.81
C ALA A 44 12.18 1.07 -23.87
N ASP A 45 11.74 2.30 -24.10
CA ASP A 45 12.62 3.48 -24.10
C ASP A 45 13.12 3.78 -22.67
N ILE A 46 12.24 3.67 -21.67
CA ILE A 46 12.61 3.80 -20.25
C ILE A 46 13.52 2.65 -19.84
N THR A 47 13.14 1.39 -20.09
CA THR A 47 13.98 0.22 -19.77
C THR A 47 15.33 0.30 -20.46
N SER A 48 15.39 0.75 -21.72
CA SER A 48 16.64 0.95 -22.45
C SER A 48 17.48 2.10 -21.88
N ALA A 49 16.84 3.23 -21.54
CA ALA A 49 17.53 4.36 -20.91
C ALA A 49 18.09 3.98 -19.53
N VAL A 50 17.32 3.21 -18.77
CA VAL A 50 17.68 2.65 -17.46
C VAL A 50 18.84 1.66 -17.61
N SER A 51 18.77 0.73 -18.56
CA SER A 51 19.82 -0.28 -18.79
C SER A 51 21.11 0.28 -19.39
N ASN A 52 21.08 1.46 -20.01
CA ASN A 52 22.23 2.10 -20.66
C ASN A 52 22.84 3.23 -19.81
N LEU A 53 22.40 3.41 -18.56
CA LEU A 53 23.06 4.30 -17.61
C LEU A 53 24.38 3.64 -17.19
N ASN A 54 25.51 4.15 -17.71
CA ASN A 54 26.84 3.75 -17.26
C ASN A 54 27.24 4.67 -16.10
N LEU A 55 27.38 4.12 -14.90
CA LEU A 55 27.97 4.80 -13.75
C LEU A 55 29.47 4.61 -13.78
N ASP A 56 30.15 5.28 -14.70
CA ASP A 56 31.60 5.40 -14.62
C ASP A 56 31.92 6.53 -13.64
N GLY A 57 32.26 6.14 -12.40
CA GLY A 57 32.95 7.02 -11.48
C GLY A 57 34.30 7.38 -12.09
N GLU A 58 34.52 8.68 -12.31
CA GLU A 58 35.81 9.25 -12.67
C GLU A 58 36.83 8.89 -11.57
N THR A 59 37.65 7.87 -11.82
CA THR A 59 38.98 7.78 -11.21
C THR A 59 39.98 8.25 -12.25
N GLU A 60 40.23 9.56 -12.31
CA GLU A 60 41.42 10.09 -12.96
C GLU A 60 42.45 10.52 -11.89
N ASP A 61 43.63 9.93 -12.04
CA ASP A 61 44.97 10.52 -11.87
C ASP A 61 45.58 10.78 -10.47
N GLU A 62 46.24 9.75 -9.92
CA GLU A 62 47.63 9.78 -9.39
C GLU A 62 48.17 8.33 -9.57
N GLU A 63 49.33 7.97 -10.09
CA GLU A 63 50.63 8.61 -10.19
C GLU A 63 51.35 8.10 -11.46
N ASN A 64 51.88 9.02 -12.27
CA ASN A 64 52.99 8.69 -13.16
C ASN A 64 53.96 9.87 -13.23
N ARG A 65 54.79 10.01 -12.19
CA ARG A 65 56.04 10.79 -12.24
C ARG A 65 57.16 10.07 -11.48
N LEU A 66 57.92 9.29 -12.25
CA LEU A 66 59.38 9.27 -12.30
C LEU A 66 60.16 9.24 -10.99
N GLY A 67 60.85 8.10 -10.78
CA GLY A 67 61.73 7.87 -9.65
C GLY A 67 63.10 8.55 -9.67
N HIS A 68 63.80 8.40 -8.55
CA HIS A 68 65.26 8.47 -8.47
C HIS A 68 65.80 7.59 -7.32
N LYS A 69 67.01 7.08 -7.54
CA LYS A 69 67.76 6.02 -6.83
C LYS A 69 68.41 6.41 -5.49
N HIS A 70 68.91 5.34 -4.82
CA HIS A 70 70.05 5.23 -3.88
C HIS A 70 69.73 5.52 -2.40
N ASP A 71 70.28 4.84 -1.39
CA ASP A 71 71.21 3.69 -1.24
C ASP A 71 71.17 3.19 0.22
N ASP A 72 71.58 1.92 0.41
CA ASP A 72 72.31 1.31 1.54
C ASP A 72 71.73 1.04 2.96
N ASP A 73 72.09 -0.19 3.41
CA ASP A 73 72.39 -0.68 4.77
C ASP A 73 71.24 -0.78 5.79
N ASP A 74 71.14 -1.75 6.72
CA ASP A 74 71.95 -2.86 7.23
C ASP A 74 70.94 -3.68 8.08
N GLY A 75 70.84 -5.01 7.97
CA GLY A 75 71.42 -5.90 8.99
C GLY A 75 70.42 -6.32 10.08
N GLY A 76 70.26 -7.63 10.30
CA GLY A 76 69.74 -8.15 11.59
C GLY A 76 68.74 -9.30 11.51
N GLU A 77 69.28 -10.51 11.64
CA GLU A 77 68.59 -11.79 11.83
C GLU A 77 67.73 -11.84 13.12
N SER A 78 66.64 -12.60 13.12
CA SER A 78 66.52 -13.79 14.00
C SER A 78 65.25 -14.59 13.71
N SER A 79 65.48 -15.90 13.64
CA SER A 79 64.57 -17.03 13.48
C SER A 79 64.00 -17.45 14.85
N GLU A 80 62.80 -18.06 14.84
CA GLU A 80 62.38 -19.27 15.61
C GLU A 80 60.83 -19.32 15.68
N THR A 81 60.18 -20.10 14.80
CA THR A 81 59.72 -21.50 14.95
C THR A 81 58.49 -21.73 15.83
N LEU A 82 57.37 -21.99 15.14
CA LEU A 82 56.38 -23.07 15.31
C LEU A 82 56.44 -23.90 16.61
N GLU A 83 55.28 -24.01 17.28
CA GLU A 83 54.81 -25.30 17.82
C GLU A 83 53.27 -25.40 17.75
N ASN A 84 52.82 -26.51 17.17
CA ASN A 84 51.45 -27.01 17.12
C ASN A 84 51.02 -27.56 18.48
N ARG A 85 49.71 -27.52 18.79
CA ARG A 85 49.04 -28.62 19.50
C ARG A 85 47.53 -28.61 19.32
N GLU A 86 47.06 -29.68 18.69
CA GLU A 86 45.67 -30.14 18.59
C GLU A 86 45.20 -30.79 19.89
N SER A 87 43.86 -30.88 20.01
CA SER A 87 43.01 -31.82 20.80
C SER A 87 42.01 -31.05 21.67
N GLU A 88 40.76 -31.41 21.88
CA GLU A 88 39.76 -32.31 21.28
C GLU A 88 38.46 -31.96 22.05
N GLU A 89 37.33 -32.47 21.57
CA GLU A 89 35.96 -32.25 22.06
C GLU A 89 35.76 -32.70 23.52
N ASP A 90 34.82 -32.06 24.23
CA ASP A 90 33.81 -32.82 24.99
C ASP A 90 32.59 -31.96 25.34
N SER A 91 31.43 -32.53 25.03
CA SER A 91 30.11 -32.01 25.35
C SER A 91 29.77 -32.28 26.82
N GLU A 92 29.20 -31.29 27.51
CA GLU A 92 28.29 -31.58 28.63
C GLU A 92 27.00 -30.78 28.45
N GLY A 93 25.93 -31.53 28.22
CA GLY A 93 24.57 -31.02 28.11
C GLY A 93 24.04 -30.60 29.48
N LEU A 94 23.61 -29.35 29.58
CA LEU A 94 22.68 -28.95 30.63
C LEU A 94 21.27 -29.35 30.21
N THR A 95 20.79 -30.41 30.84
CA THR A 95 19.37 -30.81 30.82
C THR A 95 18.59 -29.79 31.64
N LEU A 96 17.96 -28.80 30.99
CA LEU A 96 16.91 -28.00 31.63
C LEU A 96 15.60 -28.78 31.51
N GLN A 97 15.17 -29.28 32.66
CA GLN A 97 13.89 -29.93 32.87
C GLN A 97 12.78 -28.97 32.46
N LEU A 98 11.89 -29.46 31.60
CA LEU A 98 10.62 -28.84 31.29
C LEU A 98 9.75 -28.95 32.54
N ASP A 99 9.71 -27.89 33.33
CA ASP A 99 8.65 -27.70 34.31
C ASP A 99 7.37 -27.34 33.56
N GLU A 100 6.55 -28.37 33.29
CA GLU A 100 5.13 -28.23 33.02
C GLU A 100 4.46 -27.62 34.26
N ASN A 101 4.37 -26.29 34.32
CA ASN A 101 3.35 -25.50 35.05
C ASN A 101 3.76 -24.02 35.11
N ASP A 102 3.81 -23.35 33.96
CA ASP A 102 3.65 -21.89 33.93
C ASP A 102 2.47 -21.58 33.01
N GLU A 103 1.28 -21.95 33.48
CA GLU A 103 0.04 -21.28 33.07
C GLU A 103 0.16 -19.82 33.53
N LEU A 104 0.83 -19.01 32.71
CA LEU A 104 0.68 -17.56 32.75
C LEU A 104 -0.77 -17.29 32.38
N GLN A 105 -1.57 -17.12 33.44
CA GLN A 105 -2.94 -16.66 33.40
C GLN A 105 -3.00 -15.35 32.63
N THR A 106 -3.27 -15.42 31.33
CA THR A 106 -3.78 -14.29 30.54
C THR A 106 -5.25 -14.11 30.89
N GLU A 107 -5.52 -13.67 32.12
CA GLU A 107 -6.84 -13.18 32.47
C GLU A 107 -7.01 -11.80 31.82
N ASP A 108 -8.00 -11.73 30.91
CA ASP A 108 -8.79 -10.55 30.56
C ASP A 108 -8.40 -9.60 29.40
N GLU A 109 -7.89 -10.11 28.27
CA GLU A 109 -7.99 -9.35 26.99
C GLU A 109 -9.31 -9.58 26.23
N THR A 110 -10.10 -10.58 26.63
CA THR A 110 -11.35 -10.99 25.95
C THR A 110 -12.63 -10.49 26.61
N SER A 111 -12.56 -9.75 27.72
CA SER A 111 -13.75 -9.38 28.51
C SER A 111 -14.55 -8.20 27.94
N ILE A 112 -13.99 -7.49 26.95
CA ILE A 112 -14.65 -6.39 26.24
C ILE A 112 -15.49 -6.91 25.04
N PHE A 113 -15.09 -8.02 24.43
CA PHE A 113 -15.79 -8.59 23.29
C PHE A 113 -16.78 -9.67 23.76
N ASN A 114 -17.99 -9.24 24.10
CA ASN A 114 -19.12 -10.13 24.32
C ASN A 114 -19.36 -11.05 23.10
N GLU A 115 -20.10 -12.17 23.24
CA GLU A 115 -20.36 -13.15 22.15
C GLU A 115 -20.73 -12.48 20.80
N LYS A 116 -21.42 -11.34 20.87
CA LYS A 116 -21.85 -10.52 19.73
C LYS A 116 -20.72 -10.11 18.77
N HIS A 117 -19.53 -9.81 19.28
CA HIS A 117 -18.45 -9.18 18.49
C HIS A 117 -17.24 -10.12 18.26
N GLN A 118 -17.39 -11.42 18.51
CA GLN A 118 -16.30 -12.41 18.35
C GLN A 118 -15.72 -12.46 16.93
N HIS A 119 -16.50 -12.13 15.91
CA HIS A 119 -16.04 -12.10 14.53
C HIS A 119 -14.95 -11.04 14.27
N LEU A 120 -14.80 -10.03 15.14
CA LEU A 120 -13.76 -9.00 15.06
C LEU A 120 -12.42 -9.44 15.65
N LEU A 121 -12.37 -10.56 16.40
CA LEU A 121 -11.17 -11.04 17.08
C LEU A 121 -9.94 -11.24 16.17
N PRO A 122 -10.05 -11.71 14.90
CA PRO A 122 -8.89 -11.79 14.01
C PRO A 122 -8.21 -10.43 13.80
N LEU A 123 -9.01 -9.38 13.63
CA LEU A 123 -8.52 -8.00 13.44
C LEU A 123 -7.94 -7.43 14.73
N VAL A 124 -8.63 -7.58 15.86
CA VAL A 124 -8.16 -7.13 17.18
C VAL A 124 -6.81 -7.76 17.52
N ARG A 125 -6.68 -9.08 17.34
CA ARG A 125 -5.43 -9.81 17.59
C ARG A 125 -4.31 -9.39 16.65
N ALA A 126 -4.60 -9.28 15.35
CA ALA A 126 -3.59 -8.86 14.38
C ALA A 126 -3.04 -7.46 14.69
N TYR A 127 -3.92 -6.51 15.01
CA TYR A 127 -3.52 -5.18 15.42
C TYR A 127 -2.71 -5.18 16.72
N GLY A 128 -3.12 -5.98 17.72
CA GLY A 128 -2.39 -6.08 18.99
C GLY A 128 -0.98 -6.64 18.82
N ILE A 129 -0.84 -7.69 18.01
CA ILE A 129 0.46 -8.27 17.66
C ILE A 129 1.35 -7.26 16.95
N ASP A 130 0.79 -6.53 15.98
CA ASP A 130 1.58 -5.69 15.09
C ASP A 130 1.90 -4.30 15.68
N THR A 131 1.08 -3.79 16.61
CA THR A 131 1.25 -2.45 17.22
C THR A 131 1.66 -2.48 18.70
N GLY A 132 1.51 -3.62 19.37
CA GLY A 132 1.67 -3.73 20.83
C GLY A 132 0.57 -2.99 21.64
N ARG A 133 -0.52 -2.58 20.99
CA ARG A 133 -1.64 -1.84 21.60
C ARG A 133 -2.95 -2.62 21.49
N THR A 134 -3.82 -2.46 22.48
CA THR A 134 -5.18 -3.03 22.41
C THR A 134 -6.06 -2.18 21.51
N MET A 135 -6.73 -2.81 20.54
CA MET A 135 -7.73 -2.13 19.72
C MET A 135 -8.97 -1.81 20.55
N THR A 136 -9.34 -0.53 20.61
CA THR A 136 -10.46 -0.03 21.41
C THR A 136 -11.73 0.15 20.56
N THR A 137 -12.88 0.05 21.22
CA THR A 137 -14.19 0.34 20.64
C THR A 137 -14.62 1.76 20.99
N HIS A 138 -15.22 2.44 20.02
CA HIS A 138 -15.59 3.84 20.10
C HIS A 138 -16.96 4.10 19.46
N SER A 139 -17.58 5.21 19.83
CA SER A 139 -18.69 5.79 19.08
C SER A 139 -18.17 6.71 17.96
N TRP A 140 -19.04 7.05 17.01
CA TRP A 140 -18.70 8.02 15.97
C TRP A 140 -18.32 9.41 16.50
N ALA A 141 -18.80 9.79 17.69
CA ALA A 141 -18.45 11.06 18.31
C ALA A 141 -17.00 11.07 18.81
N ASP A 142 -16.48 9.92 19.25
CA ASP A 142 -15.13 9.81 19.82
C ASP A 142 -14.03 9.94 18.74
N LEU A 143 -14.38 9.76 17.47
CA LEU A 143 -13.49 10.02 16.33
C LEU A 143 -13.21 11.51 16.11
N LEU A 144 -14.02 12.39 16.68
CA LEU A 144 -13.99 13.81 16.37
C LEU A 144 -13.32 14.58 17.51
N PRO A 145 -12.14 15.17 17.27
CA PRO A 145 -11.58 16.14 18.20
C PRO A 145 -12.52 17.34 18.35
N PRO A 146 -12.43 18.09 19.47
CA PRO A 146 -13.22 19.30 19.67
C PRO A 146 -13.00 20.32 18.54
N ASP A 147 -14.09 20.98 18.13
CA ASP A 147 -14.10 22.06 17.13
C ASP A 147 -13.43 21.73 15.79
N CYS A 148 -13.41 20.44 15.41
CA CYS A 148 -12.88 20.01 14.11
C CYS A 148 -13.87 20.24 12.96
N THR A 149 -13.33 20.32 11.75
CA THR A 149 -14.10 20.23 10.51
C THR A 149 -13.96 18.85 9.89
N VAL A 150 -15.06 18.32 9.37
CA VAL A 150 -15.12 17.00 8.73
C VAL A 150 -15.56 17.20 7.30
N ILE A 151 -14.75 16.73 6.34
CA ILE A 151 -15.06 16.83 4.91
C ILE A 151 -14.89 15.45 4.30
N LYS A 152 -15.91 14.94 3.59
CA LYS A 152 -15.79 13.73 2.79
C LYS A 152 -15.02 14.05 1.50
N ILE A 153 -13.87 13.42 1.31
CA ILE A 153 -12.95 13.75 0.23
C ILE A 153 -12.95 12.72 -0.90
N ALA A 154 -13.25 11.45 -0.59
CA ALA A 154 -13.25 10.37 -1.58
C ALA A 154 -14.13 9.19 -1.14
N GLU A 155 -14.41 8.31 -2.10
CA GLU A 155 -14.94 6.96 -1.91
C GLU A 155 -13.98 5.97 -2.56
N ALA A 156 -13.81 4.82 -1.93
CA ALA A 156 -13.09 3.65 -2.43
C ALA A 156 -13.99 2.43 -2.32
N SER A 157 -13.56 1.27 -2.84
CA SER A 157 -14.41 0.06 -2.95
C SER A 157 -15.12 -0.39 -1.68
N TYR A 158 -14.47 -0.21 -0.53
CA TYR A 158 -15.04 -0.60 0.76
C TYR A 158 -14.94 0.49 1.80
N ALA A 159 -14.62 1.72 1.39
CA ALA A 159 -14.37 2.80 2.33
C ALA A 159 -14.90 4.17 1.89
N GLU A 160 -15.37 4.93 2.86
CA GLU A 160 -15.55 6.36 2.75
C GLU A 160 -14.33 7.06 3.38
N VAL A 161 -13.80 8.09 2.72
CA VAL A 161 -12.60 8.78 3.18
C VAL A 161 -12.95 10.21 3.57
N TYR A 162 -12.61 10.58 4.80
CA TYR A 162 -12.86 11.90 5.37
C TYR A 162 -11.55 12.57 5.75
N ARG A 163 -11.45 13.88 5.52
CA ARG A 163 -10.42 14.72 6.12
C ARG A 163 -11.00 15.37 7.37
N ILE A 164 -10.32 15.20 8.50
CA ILE A 164 -10.56 15.91 9.74
C ILE A 164 -9.50 16.99 9.88
N THR A 165 -9.92 18.24 10.09
CA THR A 165 -9.01 19.36 10.36
C THR A 165 -9.34 19.96 11.71
N ILE A 166 -8.35 20.04 12.60
CA ILE A 166 -8.52 20.70 13.90
C ILE A 166 -8.16 22.20 13.81
N PRO A 167 -8.57 23.05 14.77
CA PRO A 167 -8.34 24.50 14.69
C PRO A 167 -6.88 24.94 14.56
N SER A 168 -5.92 24.11 14.99
CA SER A 168 -4.48 24.37 14.80
C SER A 168 -4.02 24.25 13.33
N GLY A 169 -4.87 23.72 12.46
CA GLY A 169 -4.57 23.44 11.05
C GLY A 169 -4.00 22.05 10.80
N GLU A 170 -3.78 21.23 11.83
CA GLU A 170 -3.38 19.84 11.65
C GLU A 170 -4.52 19.01 11.04
N THR A 171 -4.16 18.12 10.12
CA THR A 171 -5.10 17.25 9.42
C THR A 171 -4.82 15.76 9.68
N SER A 172 -5.91 15.00 9.73
CA SER A 172 -5.92 13.54 9.69
C SER A 172 -6.89 13.06 8.62
N ILE A 173 -6.55 11.95 7.99
CA ILE A 173 -7.42 11.27 7.02
C ILE A 173 -8.02 10.06 7.71
N ILE A 174 -9.34 9.95 7.73
CA ILE A 174 -10.07 8.81 8.28
C ILE A 174 -10.66 8.00 7.14
N LYS A 175 -10.14 6.80 6.94
CA LYS A 175 -10.71 5.78 6.04
C LYS A 175 -11.68 4.93 6.85
N VAL A 176 -12.98 5.05 6.58
CA VAL A 176 -14.05 4.33 7.30
C VAL A 176 -14.56 3.18 6.45
N MET A 177 -14.45 1.96 6.97
CA MET A 177 -14.86 0.73 6.30
C MET A 177 -16.00 0.07 7.09
N ARG A 178 -17.15 -0.17 6.45
CA ARG A 178 -18.24 -0.90 7.09
C ARG A 178 -17.89 -2.38 7.16
N ILE A 179 -18.02 -2.99 8.34
CA ILE A 179 -17.73 -4.39 8.55
C ILE A 179 -18.99 -5.22 8.33
N GLN A 180 -18.86 -6.37 7.68
CA GLN A 180 -19.92 -7.37 7.61
C GLN A 180 -20.11 -8.03 8.99
N SER A 181 -21.12 -7.58 9.74
CA SER A 181 -21.46 -8.15 11.03
C SER A 181 -22.51 -9.26 10.89
N PRO A 182 -22.35 -10.41 11.60
CA PRO A 182 -23.39 -11.43 11.72
C PRO A 182 -24.68 -10.88 12.36
N CYS A 183 -24.55 -9.85 13.20
CA CYS A 183 -25.65 -9.25 13.96
C CYS A 183 -26.34 -8.10 13.20
N ASP A 184 -25.79 -7.66 12.07
CA ASP A 184 -26.39 -6.64 11.19
C ASP A 184 -26.71 -7.26 9.81
N PRO A 185 -27.95 -7.74 9.57
CA PRO A 185 -28.35 -8.23 8.26
C PRO A 185 -28.17 -7.21 7.14
N ALA A 186 -28.26 -5.91 7.44
CA ALA A 186 -28.10 -4.86 6.44
C ALA A 186 -26.64 -4.74 5.98
N SER A 187 -25.65 -5.02 6.85
CA SER A 187 -24.25 -5.04 6.41
C SER A 187 -23.97 -6.21 5.46
N ARG A 188 -24.58 -7.39 5.69
CA ARG A 188 -24.39 -8.56 4.80
C ARG A 188 -25.04 -8.40 3.42
N ALA A 189 -26.05 -7.53 3.32
CA ALA A 189 -26.69 -7.18 2.06
C ALA A 189 -26.05 -5.94 1.40
N SER A 190 -25.10 -5.29 2.06
CA SER A 190 -24.39 -4.11 1.56
C SER A 190 -23.20 -4.57 0.74
N ASP A 191 -23.18 -4.24 -0.54
CA ASP A 191 -22.06 -4.60 -1.41
C ASP A 191 -20.76 -3.88 -0.94
N THR A 192 -20.88 -2.69 -0.32
CA THR A 192 -19.79 -1.87 0.21
C THR A 192 -19.27 -2.30 1.60
N ALA A 193 -19.86 -3.32 2.22
CA ALA A 193 -19.38 -3.84 3.49
C ALA A 193 -18.35 -4.95 3.28
N ILE A 194 -17.24 -4.88 4.02
CA ILE A 194 -16.09 -5.77 3.87
C ILE A 194 -16.02 -6.82 5.00
N ARG A 195 -15.53 -8.01 4.65
CA ARG A 195 -15.26 -9.09 5.60
C ARG A 195 -13.99 -8.82 6.41
N VAL A 196 -14.01 -9.16 7.70
CA VAL A 196 -12.89 -8.94 8.63
C VAL A 196 -11.59 -9.56 8.10
N GLU A 197 -11.66 -10.73 7.47
CA GLU A 197 -10.48 -11.42 6.94
C GLU A 197 -9.74 -10.60 5.88
N ASN A 198 -10.46 -9.83 5.06
CA ASN A 198 -9.88 -8.98 4.02
C ASN A 198 -9.33 -7.66 4.59
N ILE A 199 -9.87 -7.20 5.72
CA ILE A 199 -9.40 -5.99 6.41
C ILE A 199 -8.06 -6.25 7.12
N VAL A 200 -7.91 -7.46 7.69
CA VAL A 200 -6.71 -7.84 8.42
C VAL A 200 -5.48 -7.65 7.55
N SER A 201 -5.49 -8.14 6.30
CA SER A 201 -4.31 -8.02 5.44
C SER A 201 -3.91 -6.57 5.20
N GLU A 202 -4.88 -5.71 4.89
CA GLU A 202 -4.65 -4.29 4.63
C GLU A 202 -4.05 -3.56 5.85
N VAL A 203 -4.63 -3.73 7.04
CA VAL A 203 -4.15 -3.08 8.27
C VAL A 203 -2.71 -3.50 8.61
N ARG A 204 -2.40 -4.79 8.48
CA ARG A 204 -1.06 -5.31 8.77
C ARG A 204 -0.01 -4.79 7.79
N ILE A 205 -0.38 -4.67 6.50
CA ILE A 205 0.48 -4.07 5.47
C ILE A 205 0.70 -2.58 5.76
N MET A 206 -0.37 -1.82 6.08
CA MET A 206 -0.25 -0.41 6.47
C MET A 206 0.71 -0.21 7.64
N ASN A 207 0.56 -0.99 8.72
CA ASN A 207 1.45 -0.91 9.88
C ASN A 207 2.90 -1.28 9.52
N THR A 208 3.10 -2.25 8.63
CA THR A 208 4.44 -2.66 8.20
C THR A 208 5.16 -1.58 7.40
N LEU A 209 4.43 -0.85 6.55
CA LEU A 209 5.01 0.13 5.62
C LEU A 209 5.07 1.56 6.19
N THR A 210 4.40 1.84 7.31
CA THR A 210 4.21 3.22 7.84
C THR A 210 5.50 3.99 8.08
N GLU A 211 6.59 3.31 8.45
CA GLU A 211 7.90 3.94 8.71
C GLU A 211 8.76 4.07 7.44
N LEU A 212 8.33 3.48 6.31
CA LEU A 212 9.06 3.58 5.05
C LEU A 212 8.73 4.90 4.32
N PRO A 213 9.74 5.70 3.96
CA PRO A 213 9.51 6.93 3.20
C PRO A 213 8.86 6.64 1.85
N GLY A 214 7.81 7.40 1.54
CA GLY A 214 7.02 7.24 0.31
C GLY A 214 5.75 6.42 0.50
N PHE A 215 5.49 5.89 1.70
CA PHE A 215 4.22 5.26 2.07
C PHE A 215 3.43 6.16 3.02
N VAL A 216 2.11 6.00 3.03
CA VAL A 216 1.25 6.79 3.91
C VAL A 216 1.46 6.37 5.36
N ARG A 217 1.51 7.36 6.24
CA ARG A 217 1.66 7.12 7.67
C ARG A 217 0.36 6.56 8.23
N PHE A 218 0.41 5.36 8.80
CA PHE A 218 -0.63 4.78 9.63
C PHE A 218 -0.49 5.34 11.05
N LYS A 219 -1.52 6.03 11.55
CA LYS A 219 -1.53 6.60 12.91
C LYS A 219 -2.19 5.64 13.89
N ASP A 220 -3.43 5.25 13.60
CA ASP A 220 -4.21 4.38 14.48
C ASP A 220 -5.38 3.69 13.76
N ALA A 221 -6.02 2.73 14.43
CA ALA A 221 -7.26 2.11 13.98
C ALA A 221 -8.22 1.83 15.14
N HIS A 222 -9.51 2.08 14.91
CA HIS A 222 -10.56 2.00 15.93
C HIS A 222 -11.78 1.26 15.42
N ILE A 223 -12.38 0.41 16.26
CA ILE A 223 -13.69 -0.18 15.97
C ILE A 223 -14.77 0.82 16.35
N ILE A 224 -15.63 1.18 15.41
CA ILE A 224 -16.73 2.11 15.64
C ILE A 224 -18.05 1.35 15.66
N LEU A 225 -18.82 1.57 16.72
CA LEU A 225 -20.11 0.92 16.92
C LEU A 225 -21.25 1.93 16.89
N GLY A 226 -22.32 1.56 16.19
CA GLY A 226 -23.60 2.24 16.25
C GLY A 226 -23.81 3.32 15.20
N ARG A 227 -24.65 4.29 15.57
CA ARG A 227 -25.18 5.33 14.67
C ARG A 227 -24.15 6.43 14.41
N SER A 228 -24.17 6.97 13.19
CA SER A 228 -23.36 8.12 12.82
C SER A 228 -23.79 9.40 13.54
N VAL A 229 -22.91 10.40 13.55
CA VAL A 229 -23.15 11.74 14.13
C VAL A 229 -23.34 12.79 13.03
N GLN A 230 -23.92 13.93 13.41
CA GLN A 230 -24.31 14.98 12.47
C GLN A 230 -23.16 15.47 11.56
N ALA A 231 -21.94 15.57 12.08
CA ALA A 231 -20.79 16.02 11.29
C ALA A 231 -20.49 15.12 10.07
N PHE A 232 -20.56 13.79 10.23
CA PHE A 232 -20.35 12.85 9.11
C PHE A 232 -21.54 12.83 8.15
N ILE A 233 -22.75 13.03 8.67
CA ILE A 233 -23.97 13.19 7.87
C ILE A 233 -23.84 14.43 6.97
N ASP A 234 -23.48 15.57 7.55
CA ASP A 234 -23.32 16.83 6.83
C ASP A 234 -22.21 16.72 5.79
N ALA A 235 -21.09 16.08 6.13
CA ALA A 235 -19.99 15.83 5.20
C ALA A 235 -20.40 14.93 4.02
N TYR A 236 -21.21 13.89 4.27
CA TYR A 236 -21.77 13.03 3.24
C TYR A 236 -22.73 13.81 2.33
N GLU A 237 -23.70 14.52 2.90
CA GLU A 237 -24.69 15.29 2.15
C GLU A 237 -24.04 16.39 1.31
N HIS A 238 -23.06 17.09 1.88
CA HIS A 238 -22.29 18.09 1.14
C HIS A 238 -21.56 17.49 -0.06
N ARG A 239 -20.95 16.31 0.09
CA ARG A 239 -20.27 15.63 -1.03
C ARG A 239 -21.27 15.26 -2.13
N GLU A 240 -22.41 14.67 -1.77
CA GLU A 240 -23.48 14.35 -2.72
C GLU A 240 -24.00 15.60 -3.44
N GLU A 241 -24.07 16.74 -2.75
CA GLU A 241 -24.50 18.01 -3.34
C GLU A 241 -23.50 18.58 -4.35
N VAL A 242 -22.21 18.48 -4.07
CA VAL A 242 -21.14 18.98 -4.95
C VAL A 242 -20.89 18.04 -6.12
N CYS A 243 -21.08 16.73 -5.94
CA CYS A 243 -20.87 15.71 -6.97
C CYS A 243 -22.08 15.48 -7.89
N LYS A 244 -23.10 16.35 -7.89
CA LYS A 244 -24.35 16.24 -8.68
C LYS A 244 -24.18 16.03 -10.20
N GLU A 245 -22.97 16.17 -10.75
CA GLU A 245 -22.66 15.91 -12.16
C GLU A 245 -21.99 14.54 -12.44
N GLY A 246 -21.74 13.68 -11.44
CA GLY A 246 -21.05 12.42 -11.66
C GLY A 246 -21.16 11.40 -10.52
N ARG A 247 -22.14 10.50 -10.65
CA ARG A 247 -22.46 9.31 -9.82
C ARG A 247 -23.00 9.60 -8.41
N GLU A 248 -24.10 8.94 -8.09
CA GLU A 248 -24.62 8.82 -6.72
C GLU A 248 -23.64 8.00 -5.87
N SER A 249 -23.52 8.32 -4.58
CA SER A 249 -22.72 7.52 -3.66
C SER A 249 -23.17 6.05 -3.66
N GLN A 250 -22.20 5.15 -3.63
CA GLN A 250 -22.47 3.71 -3.48
C GLN A 250 -22.66 3.31 -2.02
N PHE A 251 -22.35 4.22 -1.08
CA PHE A 251 -22.44 3.98 0.34
C PHE A 251 -23.84 4.31 0.86
N PRO A 252 -24.37 3.51 1.80
CA PRO A 252 -25.62 3.86 2.44
C PRO A 252 -25.46 5.15 3.23
N HIS A 253 -26.41 6.06 3.05
CA HIS A 253 -26.45 7.33 3.76
C HIS A 253 -26.24 7.15 5.28
N PRO A 254 -25.32 7.88 5.96
CA PRO A 254 -24.94 7.64 7.35
C PRO A 254 -26.08 7.68 8.39
N LYS A 255 -27.14 8.47 8.13
CA LYS A 255 -28.41 8.45 8.87
C LYS A 255 -29.09 7.06 8.98
N LEU A 256 -28.80 6.13 8.05
CA LEU A 256 -29.39 4.79 8.02
C LEU A 256 -28.68 3.80 8.96
N TYR A 257 -27.54 4.18 9.53
CA TYR A 257 -26.80 3.30 10.44
C TYR A 257 -27.58 3.08 11.73
N THR A 258 -27.43 1.89 12.30
CA THR A 258 -28.17 1.44 13.48
C THR A 258 -27.23 1.12 14.63
N ASP A 259 -27.77 0.83 15.80
CA ASP A 259 -26.98 0.43 16.98
C ASP A 259 -26.27 -0.94 16.80
N ALA A 260 -26.59 -1.66 15.71
CA ALA A 260 -25.92 -2.89 15.32
C ALA A 260 -24.82 -2.69 14.27
N SER A 261 -24.69 -1.49 13.70
CA SER A 261 -23.70 -1.23 12.65
C SER A 261 -22.29 -1.17 13.23
N GLU A 262 -21.34 -1.80 12.54
CA GLU A 262 -19.94 -1.96 12.96
C GLU A 262 -19.03 -1.46 11.83
N PHE A 263 -18.03 -0.67 12.18
CA PHE A 263 -17.09 -0.08 11.22
C PHE A 263 -15.66 -0.19 11.76
N LEU A 264 -14.69 -0.19 10.85
CA LEU A 264 -13.30 0.13 11.16
C LEU A 264 -13.03 1.56 10.69
N ALA A 265 -12.50 2.39 11.59
CA ALA A 265 -11.95 3.69 11.23
C ALA A 265 -10.42 3.60 11.31
N ILE A 266 -9.75 3.82 10.17
CA ILE A 266 -8.30 3.84 10.05
C ILE A 266 -7.88 5.31 9.97
N GLU A 267 -7.07 5.76 10.91
CA GLU A 267 -6.48 7.10 10.91
C GLU A 267 -5.12 7.09 10.18
N LEU A 268 -5.01 7.95 9.17
CA LEU A 268 -3.85 8.10 8.30
C LEU A 268 -3.33 9.55 8.34
N GLY A 269 -2.04 9.72 8.04
CA GLY A 269 -1.46 11.02 7.73
C GLY A 269 -2.01 11.61 6.44
N ASP A 270 -2.13 12.94 6.38
CA ASP A 270 -2.51 13.63 5.14
C ASP A 270 -1.37 13.58 4.12
N ALA A 271 -1.62 12.85 3.03
CA ALA A 271 -0.65 12.60 1.98
C ALA A 271 -0.67 13.67 0.87
N GLY A 272 -1.57 14.65 0.95
CA GLY A 272 -1.79 15.66 -0.08
C GLY A 272 -2.98 15.34 -0.99
N CYS A 273 -2.86 15.65 -2.28
CA CYS A 273 -3.91 15.39 -3.27
C CYS A 273 -3.54 14.20 -4.16
N VAL A 274 -4.53 13.45 -4.63
CA VAL A 274 -4.31 12.36 -5.59
C VAL A 274 -3.76 12.90 -6.91
N LEU A 275 -2.99 12.09 -7.63
CA LEU A 275 -2.32 12.50 -8.86
C LEU A 275 -3.32 12.87 -9.97
N GLU A 276 -4.50 12.27 -10.01
CA GLU A 276 -5.57 12.63 -10.97
C GLU A 276 -5.97 14.10 -10.84
N ASP A 277 -6.02 14.62 -9.60
CA ASP A 277 -6.43 15.99 -9.30
C ASP A 277 -5.23 16.97 -9.23
N PHE A 278 -4.00 16.46 -9.23
CA PHE A 278 -2.81 17.29 -9.13
C PHE A 278 -2.42 17.90 -10.49
N ALA A 279 -2.45 19.23 -10.58
CA ALA A 279 -2.03 19.95 -11.77
C ALA A 279 -0.50 19.89 -11.93
N VAL A 280 -0.02 18.94 -12.76
CA VAL A 280 1.39 18.86 -13.15
C VAL A 280 1.70 19.97 -14.17
N THR A 281 2.58 20.90 -13.78
CA THR A 281 2.90 22.13 -14.52
C THR A 281 4.29 22.16 -15.13
N SER A 282 5.20 21.26 -14.72
CA SER A 282 6.58 21.23 -15.22
C SER A 282 7.11 19.80 -15.40
N ILE A 283 8.15 19.65 -16.23
CA ILE A 283 8.79 18.35 -16.47
C ILE A 283 9.55 17.86 -15.25
N GLU A 284 10.04 18.78 -14.42
CA GLU A 284 10.69 18.48 -13.14
C GLU A 284 9.71 17.83 -12.17
N GLN A 285 8.45 18.29 -12.12
CA GLN A 285 7.41 17.63 -11.33
C GLN A 285 7.14 16.21 -11.83
N VAL A 286 7.12 16.00 -13.15
CA VAL A 286 6.95 14.65 -13.73
C VAL A 286 8.07 13.72 -13.26
N TRP A 287 9.33 14.18 -13.33
CA TRP A 287 10.47 13.39 -12.87
C TRP A 287 10.43 13.11 -11.37
N ASP A 288 10.16 14.12 -10.56
CA ASP A 288 10.07 13.95 -9.10
C ASP A 288 8.97 12.98 -8.70
N ILE A 289 7.80 13.05 -9.33
CA ILE A 289 6.69 12.15 -9.06
C ILE A 289 7.03 10.71 -9.48
N LEU A 290 7.54 10.54 -10.70
CA LEU A 290 7.90 9.23 -11.25
C LEU A 290 9.00 8.55 -10.42
N LEU A 291 10.09 9.27 -10.19
CA LEU A 291 11.23 8.74 -9.44
C LEU A 291 10.87 8.54 -7.96
N GLY A 292 10.10 9.44 -7.36
CA GLY A 292 9.58 9.27 -6.00
C GLY A 292 8.72 8.01 -5.85
N THR A 293 7.87 7.73 -6.84
CA THR A 293 7.06 6.50 -6.89
C THR A 293 7.94 5.25 -7.00
N ILE A 294 8.90 5.26 -7.92
CA ILE A 294 9.85 4.14 -8.11
C ILE A 294 10.64 3.88 -6.83
N LEU A 295 11.15 4.93 -6.18
CA LEU A 295 11.91 4.82 -4.94
C LEU A 295 11.08 4.27 -3.79
N ALA A 296 9.82 4.68 -3.66
CA ALA A 296 8.91 4.13 -2.66
C ALA A 296 8.69 2.63 -2.88
N LEU A 297 8.35 2.22 -4.11
CA LEU A 297 8.19 0.82 -4.47
C LEU A 297 9.45 0.01 -4.20
N ALA A 298 10.61 0.51 -4.64
CA ALA A 298 11.90 -0.15 -4.46
C ALA A 298 12.23 -0.38 -2.98
N LYS A 299 11.99 0.62 -2.12
CA LYS A 299 12.16 0.48 -0.66
C LYS A 299 11.21 -0.57 -0.09
N GLY A 300 9.95 -0.56 -0.50
CA GLY A 300 8.97 -1.58 -0.08
C GLY A 300 9.36 -3.00 -0.53
N GLU A 301 9.81 -3.16 -1.77
CA GLU A 301 10.27 -4.43 -2.33
C GLU A 301 11.48 -4.97 -1.54
N MET A 302 12.48 -4.13 -1.29
CA MET A 302 13.70 -4.53 -0.57
C MET A 302 13.43 -4.87 0.89
N ALA A 303 12.60 -4.09 1.59
CA ALA A 303 12.35 -4.28 3.01
C ALA A 303 11.34 -5.39 3.29
N HIS A 304 10.30 -5.52 2.44
CA HIS A 304 9.12 -6.33 2.74
C HIS A 304 8.63 -7.17 1.57
N GLU A 305 9.42 -7.35 0.49
CA GLU A 305 8.94 -8.04 -0.72
C GLU A 305 7.57 -7.49 -1.15
N PHE A 306 7.38 -6.16 -1.04
CA PHE A 306 6.09 -5.50 -1.23
C PHE A 306 5.68 -5.49 -2.70
N GLU A 307 4.40 -5.75 -2.94
CA GLU A 307 3.74 -5.58 -4.23
C GLU A 307 2.46 -4.78 -4.00
N HIS A 308 2.33 -3.59 -4.61
CA HIS A 308 1.13 -2.77 -4.44
C HIS A 308 -0.11 -3.41 -5.08
N ARG A 309 0.08 -4.05 -6.25
CA ARG A 309 -0.93 -4.74 -7.09
C ARG A 309 -2.07 -3.89 -7.65
N ASP A 310 -2.20 -2.64 -7.19
CA ASP A 310 -3.25 -1.71 -7.63
C ASP A 310 -2.78 -0.25 -7.73
N LEU A 311 -1.59 -0.02 -8.28
CA LEU A 311 -1.01 1.32 -8.33
C LEU A 311 -1.50 2.12 -9.56
N HIS A 312 -2.70 2.67 -9.47
CA HIS A 312 -3.22 3.67 -10.41
C HIS A 312 -3.00 5.11 -9.90
N GLU A 313 -3.27 6.11 -10.72
CA GLU A 313 -3.06 7.53 -10.40
C GLU A 313 -3.76 7.98 -9.11
N ASN A 314 -4.95 7.43 -8.80
CA ASN A 314 -5.63 7.73 -7.54
C ASN A 314 -4.99 7.13 -6.28
N ASN A 315 -4.02 6.22 -6.43
CA ASN A 315 -3.26 5.65 -5.31
C ASN A 315 -1.87 6.29 -5.16
N ILE A 316 -1.62 7.38 -5.89
CA ILE A 316 -0.42 8.20 -5.79
C ILE A 316 -0.85 9.58 -5.31
N CYS A 317 -0.51 9.91 -4.07
CA CYS A 317 -0.70 11.26 -3.54
C CYS A 317 0.55 12.11 -3.76
N VAL A 318 0.33 13.38 -4.08
CA VAL A 318 1.36 14.40 -4.26
C VAL A 318 1.11 15.51 -3.25
N SER A 319 2.17 15.90 -2.55
CA SER A 319 2.20 17.09 -1.69
C SER A 319 3.36 17.97 -2.12
N ILE A 320 3.17 19.29 -2.02
CA ILE A 320 4.25 20.25 -2.24
C ILE A 320 4.93 20.47 -0.89
N SER A 321 6.23 20.19 -0.82
CA SER A 321 6.98 20.47 0.39
C SER A 321 7.09 21.98 0.58
N PRO A 322 6.63 22.55 1.71
CA PRO A 322 6.75 23.98 1.97
C PRO A 322 8.23 24.40 2.15
N ASN A 323 9.09 23.45 2.54
CA ASN A 323 10.53 23.60 2.58
C ASN A 323 11.12 22.57 1.61
N PRO A 324 11.54 22.96 0.38
CA PRO A 324 12.35 22.06 -0.43
C PRO A 324 13.60 21.74 0.41
N SER A 325 13.80 20.47 0.77
CA SER A 325 14.93 20.09 1.61
C SER A 325 16.22 20.59 0.96
N SER A 326 17.04 21.31 1.72
CA SER A 326 18.35 21.77 1.26
C SER A 326 19.26 20.61 0.82
N ASP A 327 18.95 19.38 1.24
CA ASP A 327 19.64 18.14 0.84
C ASP A 327 19.40 17.72 -0.62
N HIS A 328 18.34 18.23 -1.27
CA HIS A 328 18.04 17.89 -2.67
C HIS A 328 18.03 19.09 -3.61
N THR A 329 18.13 20.31 -3.08
CA THR A 329 18.20 21.53 -3.89
C THR A 329 19.61 21.89 -4.34
N ASP A 330 20.65 21.17 -3.90
CA ASP A 330 22.00 21.37 -4.41
C ASP A 330 22.16 20.74 -5.81
N THR A 331 21.44 21.29 -6.76
CA THR A 331 21.58 21.00 -8.20
C THR A 331 22.97 21.42 -8.73
N SER A 332 23.75 22.18 -7.94
CA SER A 332 25.16 22.45 -8.22
C SER A 332 26.10 21.31 -7.81
N ALA A 333 25.70 20.40 -6.91
CA ALA A 333 26.55 19.31 -6.44
C ALA A 333 26.51 18.06 -7.34
N ASN A 334 25.38 17.78 -8.01
CA ASN A 334 25.29 16.62 -8.92
C ASN A 334 24.33 16.88 -10.10
N PRO A 335 24.83 17.21 -11.30
CA PRO A 335 23.99 17.46 -12.47
C PRO A 335 23.22 16.22 -12.96
N ASN A 336 23.64 15.02 -12.55
CA ASN A 336 23.01 13.76 -12.93
C ASN A 336 21.80 13.39 -12.04
N LEU A 337 21.63 14.03 -10.88
CA LEU A 337 20.49 13.78 -10.01
C LEU A 337 19.21 14.36 -10.62
N LYS A 338 18.27 13.48 -10.98
CA LYS A 338 16.99 13.84 -11.62
C LYS A 338 15.82 14.01 -10.63
N LEU A 339 16.06 13.82 -9.33
CA LEU A 339 15.06 13.87 -8.26
C LEU A 339 15.23 15.12 -7.39
N GLY A 340 14.11 15.66 -6.90
CA GLY A 340 14.03 16.72 -5.91
C GLY A 340 14.09 18.13 -6.48
N ARG A 341 13.86 18.30 -7.78
CA ARG A 341 14.00 19.60 -8.48
C ARG A 341 12.76 20.48 -8.39
N ALA A 342 11.59 19.90 -8.15
CA ALA A 342 10.32 20.60 -8.08
C ALA A 342 9.74 20.71 -6.65
N GLY A 343 10.41 20.11 -5.65
CA GLY A 343 9.97 20.17 -4.26
C GLY A 343 8.65 19.44 -4.01
N VAL A 344 8.28 18.48 -4.86
CA VAL A 344 7.10 17.65 -4.68
C VAL A 344 7.47 16.33 -4.01
N LYS A 345 6.59 15.84 -3.15
CA LYS A 345 6.73 14.57 -2.45
C LYS A 345 5.59 13.63 -2.85
N THR A 346 5.97 12.44 -3.30
CA THR A 346 5.04 11.34 -3.59
C THR A 346 4.80 10.47 -2.35
N THR A 347 3.55 10.05 -2.16
CA THR A 347 3.14 9.12 -1.12
C THR A 347 2.16 8.10 -1.71
N LEU A 348 2.46 6.80 -1.58
CA LEU A 348 1.61 5.72 -2.03
C LEU A 348 0.54 5.42 -0.98
N ILE A 349 -0.70 5.21 -1.40
CA ILE A 349 -1.85 4.91 -0.54
C ILE A 349 -2.61 3.67 -1.04
N ASP A 350 -3.56 3.20 -0.22
CA ASP A 350 -4.50 2.11 -0.53
C ASP A 350 -3.86 0.74 -0.84
N TYR A 351 -3.74 -0.08 0.19
CA TYR A 351 -3.06 -1.37 0.11
C TYR A 351 -4.03 -2.56 0.08
N GLY A 352 -5.29 -2.32 -0.29
CA GLY A 352 -6.35 -3.32 -0.23
C GLY A 352 -6.08 -4.58 -1.07
N LEU A 353 -5.41 -4.45 -2.22
CA LEU A 353 -5.02 -5.59 -3.07
C LEU A 353 -3.56 -6.03 -2.89
N SER A 354 -2.81 -5.36 -2.01
CA SER A 354 -1.36 -5.51 -1.91
C SER A 354 -0.92 -6.83 -1.29
N ARG A 355 0.37 -7.11 -1.42
CA ARG A 355 1.08 -8.22 -0.77
C ARG A 355 2.36 -7.71 -0.12
N ALA A 356 2.66 -8.20 1.07
CA ALA A 356 3.92 -7.90 1.75
C ALA A 356 4.34 -9.06 2.67
N LYS A 357 5.63 -9.12 2.96
CA LYS A 357 6.24 -9.95 3.98
C LYS A 357 6.46 -9.10 5.23
N LEU A 358 5.81 -9.49 6.31
CA LEU A 358 5.94 -8.83 7.61
C LEU A 358 7.33 -9.08 8.22
N GLN A 359 7.68 -8.32 9.24
CA GLN A 359 8.95 -8.45 9.95
C GLN A 359 9.18 -9.85 10.54
N ASN A 360 8.10 -10.54 10.95
CA ASN A 360 8.16 -11.91 11.47
C ASN A 360 8.26 -12.99 10.36
N GLY A 361 8.41 -12.59 9.09
CA GLY A 361 8.52 -13.48 7.94
C GLY A 361 7.19 -13.98 7.36
N THR A 362 6.06 -13.67 8.00
CA THR A 362 4.72 -14.04 7.48
C THR A 362 4.42 -13.25 6.22
N VAL A 363 3.91 -13.91 5.18
CA VAL A 363 3.42 -13.25 3.97
C VAL A 363 1.92 -12.98 4.12
N VAL A 364 1.53 -11.72 3.92
CA VAL A 364 0.16 -11.25 4.00
C VAL A 364 -0.23 -10.65 2.64
N PHE A 365 -1.40 -11.02 2.15
CA PHE A 365 -1.93 -10.57 0.86
C PHE A 365 -3.45 -10.71 0.83
N LEU A 366 -4.11 -9.96 -0.07
CA LEU A 366 -5.47 -10.28 -0.47
C LEU A 366 -5.45 -11.36 -1.56
N ASP A 367 -6.18 -12.44 -1.33
CA ASP A 367 -6.33 -13.50 -2.31
C ASP A 367 -7.28 -13.08 -3.44
N LEU A 368 -6.71 -12.76 -4.60
CA LEU A 368 -7.45 -12.33 -5.78
C LEU A 368 -8.17 -13.50 -6.47
N GLU A 369 -7.84 -14.76 -6.16
CA GLU A 369 -8.55 -15.91 -6.74
C GLU A 369 -10.00 -15.99 -6.24
N GLU A 370 -10.26 -15.47 -5.03
CA GLU A 370 -11.58 -15.37 -4.43
C GLU A 370 -12.44 -14.25 -5.05
N ASP A 371 -11.85 -13.33 -5.83
CA ASP A 371 -12.57 -12.30 -6.58
C ASP A 371 -12.20 -12.29 -8.08
N PRO A 372 -12.69 -13.28 -8.86
CA PRO A 372 -12.43 -13.36 -10.29
C PRO A 372 -12.98 -12.16 -11.08
N MET A 373 -13.82 -11.33 -10.47
CA MET A 373 -14.42 -10.20 -11.16
C MET A 373 -13.40 -9.11 -11.42
N VAL A 374 -12.40 -8.89 -10.55
CA VAL A 374 -11.29 -7.93 -10.73
C VAL A 374 -10.62 -8.02 -12.12
N PHE A 375 -10.62 -9.20 -12.75
CA PHE A 375 -10.00 -9.45 -14.06
C PHE A 375 -10.93 -9.20 -15.27
N GLN A 376 -12.22 -8.97 -15.04
CA GLN A 376 -13.26 -8.87 -16.07
C GLN A 376 -13.52 -7.44 -16.55
N GLY A 377 -12.64 -6.50 -16.21
CA GLY A 377 -12.78 -5.10 -16.62
C GLY A 377 -12.67 -4.87 -18.10
N SER A 378 -13.11 -3.68 -18.54
CA SER A 378 -13.20 -3.34 -19.95
C SER A 378 -11.89 -3.58 -20.71
N GLU A 379 -12.02 -4.17 -21.90
CA GLU A 379 -10.86 -4.38 -22.77
C GLU A 379 -10.29 -3.03 -23.21
N GLY A 380 -8.96 -2.91 -23.20
CA GLY A 380 -8.26 -1.70 -23.63
C GLY A 380 -7.99 -0.66 -22.54
N HIS A 381 -8.61 -0.75 -21.35
CA HIS A 381 -8.24 0.12 -20.23
C HIS A 381 -6.88 -0.31 -19.63
N PRO A 382 -5.89 0.59 -19.48
CA PRO A 382 -4.56 0.24 -18.99
C PRO A 382 -4.56 -0.48 -17.64
N GLN A 383 -5.39 -0.04 -16.70
CA GLN A 383 -5.53 -0.65 -15.38
C GLN A 383 -6.00 -2.12 -15.43
N PHE A 384 -7.08 -2.43 -16.15
CA PHE A 384 -7.57 -3.82 -16.24
C PHE A 384 -6.60 -4.71 -17.03
N ASN A 385 -5.88 -4.14 -17.99
CA ASN A 385 -4.79 -4.85 -18.66
C ASN A 385 -3.65 -5.20 -17.69
N ALA A 386 -3.38 -4.35 -16.68
CA ALA A 386 -2.42 -4.65 -15.64
C ALA A 386 -2.91 -5.82 -14.77
N TYR A 387 -4.17 -5.84 -14.32
CA TYR A 387 -4.70 -6.97 -13.54
C TYR A 387 -4.63 -8.30 -14.30
N ARG A 388 -4.99 -8.30 -15.58
CA ARG A 388 -4.93 -9.50 -16.43
C ARG A 388 -3.51 -10.06 -16.58
N ARG A 389 -2.47 -9.26 -16.38
CA ARG A 389 -1.07 -9.74 -16.41
C ARG A 389 -0.68 -10.55 -15.18
N TYR A 390 -1.42 -10.43 -14.06
CA TYR A 390 -1.21 -11.28 -12.89
C TYR A 390 -1.74 -12.71 -13.07
N ILE A 391 -2.64 -12.95 -14.04
CA ILE A 391 -3.14 -14.29 -14.35
C ILE A 391 -2.09 -15.03 -15.18
N PRO A 392 -1.54 -16.17 -14.70
CA PRO A 392 -0.68 -17.00 -15.53
C PRO A 392 -1.46 -17.48 -16.77
N PRO A 393 -0.84 -17.53 -17.95
CA PRO A 393 -1.54 -17.98 -19.16
C PRO A 393 -1.99 -19.44 -18.97
N PHE A 394 -3.29 -19.65 -18.75
CA PHE A 394 -3.89 -20.99 -18.84
C PHE A 394 -3.72 -21.53 -20.26
N PRO A 395 -3.59 -22.86 -20.46
CA PRO A 395 -3.31 -23.46 -21.74
C PRO A 395 -4.60 -23.53 -22.58
N PHE A 396 -5.00 -22.42 -23.20
CA PHE A 396 -5.87 -22.47 -24.36
C PHE A 396 -5.05 -22.17 -25.62
N PRO A 397 -5.17 -23.00 -26.67
CA PRO A 397 -4.30 -22.89 -27.83
C PRO A 397 -4.82 -21.77 -28.72
N SER A 398 -4.16 -20.61 -28.70
CA SER A 398 -4.11 -19.80 -29.91
C SER A 398 -2.82 -18.97 -29.97
N PRO A 399 -2.30 -18.72 -31.19
CA PRO A 399 -0.90 -18.42 -31.40
C PRO A 399 -0.70 -16.89 -31.41
N LEU A 400 0.18 -16.41 -30.55
CA LEU A 400 1.25 -15.44 -30.85
C LEU A 400 1.87 -15.02 -29.50
N PRO A 401 3.13 -15.38 -29.22
CA PRO A 401 3.80 -14.91 -28.01
C PRO A 401 4.20 -13.45 -28.23
N LEU A 402 3.45 -12.52 -27.65
CA LEU A 402 4.02 -11.24 -27.26
C LEU A 402 4.78 -11.51 -25.96
N SER A 403 6.01 -12.03 -26.08
CA SER A 403 6.96 -12.07 -24.97
C SER A 403 7.38 -10.63 -24.66
N LEU A 404 6.58 -9.95 -23.84
CA LEU A 404 7.07 -8.76 -23.17
C LEU A 404 7.98 -9.23 -22.02
N PRO A 405 9.12 -8.54 -21.79
CA PRO A 405 10.03 -8.90 -20.72
C PRO A 405 9.31 -8.89 -19.37
N ALA A 406 9.75 -9.76 -18.45
CA ALA A 406 9.28 -9.74 -17.08
C ALA A 406 9.43 -8.32 -16.49
N PRO A 407 8.47 -7.83 -15.68
CA PRO A 407 8.60 -6.53 -15.05
C PRO A 407 9.92 -6.49 -14.26
N VAL A 408 10.73 -5.46 -14.52
CA VAL A 408 11.97 -5.22 -13.79
C VAL A 408 11.57 -4.77 -12.38
N PRO A 409 12.03 -5.45 -11.30
CA PRO A 409 11.82 -4.99 -9.94
C PRO A 409 12.23 -3.52 -9.77
N ALA A 410 11.43 -2.73 -9.07
CA ALA A 410 11.79 -1.34 -8.78
C ALA A 410 13.10 -1.25 -7.98
N ALA A 411 13.42 -2.26 -7.17
CA ALA A 411 14.68 -2.40 -6.47
C ALA A 411 15.92 -2.30 -7.40
N LEU A 412 15.83 -2.76 -8.65
CA LEU A 412 16.94 -2.64 -9.61
C LEU A 412 17.09 -1.21 -10.17
N LEU A 413 16.09 -0.34 -9.99
CA LEU A 413 16.17 1.08 -10.38
C LEU A 413 16.91 1.94 -9.34
N LEU A 414 17.03 1.47 -8.09
CA LEU A 414 17.77 2.17 -7.03
C LEU A 414 19.28 2.22 -7.30
N GLU A 415 19.84 1.22 -7.98
CA GLU A 415 21.26 1.21 -8.37
C GLU A 415 21.58 2.23 -9.48
N LEU A 416 20.56 2.89 -10.04
CA LEU A 416 20.66 3.74 -11.23
C LEU A 416 20.33 5.23 -10.96
N LEU A 417 19.92 5.56 -9.73
CA LEU A 417 19.61 6.92 -9.26
C LEU A 417 20.64 7.38 -8.25
#